data_AF-A0A3N5GLE3-F1
#
_entry.id   AF-A0A3N5GLE3-F1
#
_cell.length_a   1.000
_cell.length_b   1.000
_cell.length_c   1.000
_cell.angle_alpha   90.00
_cell.angle_beta   90.00
_cell.angle_gamma   90.00
#
_symmetry.space_group_name_H-M   'P 1'
#
loop_
_entity.id
_entity.type
_entity.pdbx_description
1 polymer ?
#
loop_
_entity_poly.entity_id
_entity_poly.type
_entity_poly.pdbx_seq_one_letter_code
_entity_poly.pdbx_strand_id
1 'polypeptide(L)' 'MSLGDYYQGPDGDSTFGFFDIGALLTIPLGGQPSSFGSWNFHAGVDFFALGDTTKFFNEDNGNKIVGLVGFGLSY' A
#
# COMPACT_ATOMS: atom_id res chain seq x y z
N MET A 1 -18.88 34.90 -1.60
CA MET A 1 -18.91 33.44 -1.84
C MET A 1 -17.52 33.04 -2.25
N SER A 2 -16.84 32.24 -1.43
CA SER A 2 -15.42 31.93 -1.66
C SER A 2 -15.32 30.80 -2.66
N LEU A 3 -14.24 30.75 -3.45
CA LEU A 3 -13.98 29.62 -4.38
C LEU A 3 -13.89 28.25 -3.68
N GLY A 4 -13.84 28.20 -2.34
CA GLY A 4 -13.90 26.96 -1.58
C GLY A 4 -15.27 26.28 -1.59
N ASP A 5 -16.35 27.03 -1.87
CA ASP A 5 -17.72 26.48 -1.88
C ASP A 5 -18.08 25.82 -3.23
N TYR A 6 -17.24 25.94 -4.26
CA TYR A 6 -17.50 25.37 -5.59
C TYR A 6 -17.07 23.90 -5.74
N TYR A 7 -16.31 23.38 -4.77
CA TYR A 7 -15.85 21.97 -4.75
C TYR A 7 -16.51 21.12 -3.66
N GLN A 8 -17.45 21.68 -2.89
CA GLN A 8 -18.31 20.87 -2.03
C GLN A 8 -19.45 20.30 -2.89
N GLY A 9 -19.31 19.03 -3.27
CA GLY A 9 -20.40 18.28 -3.89
C GLY A 9 -21.63 18.20 -2.98
N PRO A 10 -22.81 17.88 -3.52
CA PRO A 10 -24.11 18.11 -2.87
C PRO A 10 -24.36 17.35 -1.55
N ASP A 11 -23.52 16.38 -1.20
CA ASP A 11 -23.72 15.44 -0.08
C ASP A 11 -22.58 15.43 0.96
N GLY A 12 -21.72 16.45 0.98
CA GLY A 12 -20.61 16.56 1.94
C GLY A 12 -19.26 16.08 1.39
N ASP A 13 -18.18 16.49 2.07
CA ASP A 13 -16.78 16.34 1.69
C ASP A 13 -16.46 14.91 1.21
N SER A 14 -16.51 14.68 -0.09
CA SER A 14 -16.09 13.41 -0.69
C SER A 14 -14.58 13.42 -0.82
N THR A 15 -13.88 12.78 0.12
CA THR A 15 -12.41 12.72 0.07
C THR A 15 -11.97 11.82 -1.07
N PHE A 16 -11.32 12.40 -2.08
CA PHE A 16 -10.72 11.66 -3.18
C PHE A 16 -9.31 11.19 -2.80
N GLY A 17 -9.05 9.89 -2.94
CA GLY A 17 -7.72 9.31 -2.74
C GLY A 17 -7.70 8.18 -1.72
N PHE A 18 -6.49 7.74 -1.36
CA PHE A 18 -6.27 6.74 -0.33
C PHE A 18 -5.03 7.10 0.47
N PHE A 19 -5.04 6.78 1.76
CA PHE A 19 -3.86 6.77 2.60
C PHE A 19 -3.28 5.35 2.58
N ASP A 20 -1.97 5.24 2.44
CA ASP A 20 -1.24 3.97 2.43
C ASP A 20 -0.17 3.98 3.52
N ILE A 21 -0.14 2.94 4.33
CA ILE A 21 0.92 2.69 5.30
C ILE A 21 1.29 1.22 5.26
N GLY A 22 2.60 0.97 5.16
CA GLY A 22 3.13 -0.37 5.03
C GLY A 22 4.36 -0.62 5.88
N ALA A 23 4.62 -1.89 6.15
CA ALA A 23 5.86 -2.36 6.75
C ALA A 23 6.49 -3.40 5.83
N LEU A 24 7.77 -3.23 5.51
CA LEU A 24 8.57 -4.18 4.75
C LEU A 24 9.68 -4.74 5.62
N LEU A 25 9.73 -6.05 5.74
CA LEU A 25 10.82 -6.79 6.35
C LEU A 25 11.70 -7.40 5.26
N THR A 26 12.97 -7.05 5.27
CA THR A 26 13.98 -7.70 4.43
C THR A 26 14.88 -8.58 5.29
N ILE A 27 14.95 -9.86 4.95
CA ILE A 27 15.79 -10.85 5.61
C ILE A 27 16.89 -11.28 4.64
N PRO A 28 18.16 -10.89 4.88
CA PRO A 28 19.28 -11.45 4.14
C PRO A 28 19.49 -12.91 4.59
N LEU A 29 19.33 -13.85 3.67
CA LEU A 29 19.54 -15.27 3.95
C LEU A 29 21.05 -15.57 3.81
N GLY A 30 21.74 -15.59 4.95
CA GLY A 30 23.15 -15.99 5.03
C GLY A 30 23.35 -17.51 4.99
N GLY A 31 24.56 -17.95 4.65
CA GLY A 31 24.94 -19.37 4.67
C GLY A 31 24.96 -20.08 3.32
N GLN A 32 24.68 -19.37 2.23
CA GLN A 32 24.77 -19.93 0.88
C GLN A 32 26.26 -19.98 0.42
N PRO A 33 26.74 -21.03 -0.26
CA PRO A 33 28.12 -21.14 -0.74
C PRO A 33 28.54 -19.95 -1.61
N SER A 34 29.69 -19.31 -1.40
CA SER A 34 30.11 -18.09 -2.12
C SER A 34 29.97 -18.09 -3.67
N SER A 35 29.76 -19.25 -4.29
CA SER A 35 29.38 -19.41 -5.70
C SER A 35 27.95 -18.98 -6.10
N PHE A 36 26.95 -18.92 -5.20
CA PHE A 36 25.55 -18.60 -5.59
C PHE A 36 25.02 -17.21 -5.16
N GLY A 37 25.90 -16.24 -4.87
CA GLY A 37 25.51 -14.84 -4.62
C GLY A 37 24.71 -14.56 -3.33
N SER A 38 24.24 -13.34 -3.12
CA SER A 38 23.45 -12.99 -1.92
C SER A 38 21.96 -13.25 -2.15
N TRP A 39 21.30 -13.90 -1.19
CA TRP A 39 19.86 -14.19 -1.25
C TRP A 39 19.13 -13.28 -0.26
N ASN A 40 18.09 -12.60 -0.72
CA ASN A 40 17.30 -11.69 0.11
C ASN A 40 15.83 -12.08 0.04
N PHE A 41 15.23 -12.38 1.19
CA PHE A 41 13.80 -12.56 1.30
C PHE A 41 13.14 -11.26 1.73
N HIS A 42 12.02 -10.92 1.12
CA HIS A 42 11.25 -9.72 1.42
C HIS A 42 9.83 -10.14 1.78
N ALA A 43 9.31 -9.65 2.90
CA ALA A 43 7.91 -9.81 3.29
C ALA A 43 7.38 -8.44 3.69
N GLY A 44 6.28 -8.02 3.08
CA GLY A 44 5.65 -6.74 3.32
C GLY A 44 4.17 -6.88 3.60
N VAL A 45 3.61 -5.92 4.32
CA VAL A 45 2.18 -5.74 4.45
C VAL A 45 1.86 -4.26 4.32
N ASP A 46 0.89 -3.94 3.48
CA ASP A 46 0.41 -2.59 3.24
C ASP A 46 -1.06 -2.48 3.63
N PHE A 47 -1.41 -1.38 4.28
CA PHE A 47 -2.76 -1.02 4.71
C PHE A 47 -3.19 0.25 4.00
N PHE A 48 -4.24 0.13 3.20
CA PHE A 48 -4.84 1.24 2.47
C PHE A 48 -6.14 1.65 3.17
N ALA A 49 -6.24 2.91 3.58
CA ALA A 49 -7.48 3.55 3.98
C ALA A 49 -8.02 4.36 2.79
N LEU A 50 -9.13 3.93 2.23
CA LEU A 50 -9.75 4.48 1.04
C LEU A 50 -10.67 5.64 1.41
N GLY A 51 -10.53 6.78 0.73
CA GLY A 51 -11.49 7.89 0.82
C GLY A 51 -12.85 7.49 0.25
N ASP A 52 -13.89 8.29 0.50
CA ASP A 52 -15.30 7.93 0.25
C ASP A 52 -15.57 7.49 -1.20
N THR A 53 -14.95 8.19 -2.16
CA THR A 53 -15.05 7.83 -3.58
C THR A 53 -14.41 6.47 -3.88
N THR A 54 -13.26 6.17 -3.27
CA THR A 54 -12.53 4.91 -3.51
C THR A 54 -13.15 3.73 -2.73
N LYS A 55 -13.78 4.00 -1.58
CA LYS A 55 -14.63 3.07 -0.81
C LYS A 55 -15.84 2.62 -1.63
N PHE A 56 -16.51 3.55 -2.32
CA PHE A 56 -17.63 3.23 -3.22
C PHE A 56 -17.25 2.22 -4.31
N PHE A 57 -16.05 2.33 -4.89
CA PHE A 57 -15.54 1.38 -5.87
C PHE A 57 -14.99 0.08 -5.26
N ASN A 58 -14.78 0.02 -3.95
CA ASN A 58 -14.28 -1.15 -3.22
C ASN A 58 -15.40 -1.84 -2.41
N GLU A 59 -16.61 -1.95 -3.00
CA GLU A 59 -17.77 -2.60 -2.37
C GLU A 59 -18.15 -2.03 -1.00
N ASP A 60 -17.95 -0.73 -0.80
CA ASP A 60 -18.14 -0.02 0.48
C ASP A 60 -17.16 -0.44 1.60
N ASN A 61 -16.11 -1.19 1.28
CA ASN A 61 -15.02 -1.48 2.22
C ASN A 61 -14.02 -0.34 2.21
N GLY A 62 -13.97 0.42 3.32
CA GLY A 62 -13.07 1.58 3.47
C GLY A 62 -11.60 1.21 3.65
N ASN A 63 -11.29 -0.07 3.90
CA ASN A 63 -9.94 -0.52 4.21
C ASN A 63 -9.56 -1.69 3.30
N LYS A 64 -8.31 -1.71 2.82
CA LYS A 64 -7.75 -2.82 2.05
C LYS A 64 -6.38 -3.19 2.59
N ILE A 65 -6.18 -4.49 2.86
CA ILE A 65 -4.90 -5.04 3.31
C ILE A 65 -4.27 -5.79 2.16
N VAL A 66 -3.00 -5.53 1.86
CA VAL A 66 -2.24 -6.21 0.81
C VAL A 66 -0.99 -6.83 1.44
N GLY A 67 -0.82 -8.13 1.25
CA GLY A 67 0.40 -8.84 1.64
C GLY A 67 1.34 -8.97 0.44
N LEU A 68 2.63 -8.73 0.65
CA LEU A 68 3.67 -8.87 -0.35
C LEU A 68 4.71 -9.87 0.13
N VAL A 69 5.11 -10.78 -0.75
CA VAL A 69 6.25 -11.67 -0.51
C VAL A 69 7.12 -11.68 -1.75
N GLY A 70 8.42 -11.56 -1.56
CA GLY A 70 9.39 -11.43 -2.63
C GLY A 70 10.67 -12.16 -2.30
N PHE A 71 11.37 -12.63 -3.33
CA PHE A 71 12.66 -13.28 -3.21
C PHE A 71 13.61 -12.68 -4.24
N GLY A 72 14.77 -12.24 -3.79
CA GLY A 72 15.80 -11.61 -4.60
C GLY A 72 17.08 -12.42 -4.59
N LEU A 73 17.63 -12.64 -5.77
CA LEU A 73 18.97 -13.20 -5.99
C LEU A 73 19.88 -12.10 -6.54
N SER A 74 21.09 -12.00 -6.02
CA SER A 74 22.10 -11.06 -6.53
C SER A 74 23.41 -11.83 -6.74
N TYR A 75 23.95 -11.81 -7.96
CA TYR A 75 25.16 -12.53 -8.39
C TYR A 75 26.26 -11.56 -8.81
#